data_AF-A0A3R7N5R2-F1
#
_entry.id   AF-A0A3R7N5R2-F1
#
_cell.length_a   1.000
_cell.length_b   1.000
_cell.length_c   1.000
_cell.angle_alpha   90.00
_cell.angle_beta   90.00
_cell.angle_gamma   90.00
#
_symmetry.space_group_name_H-M   'P 1'
#
loop_
_entity.id
_entity.type
_entity.pdbx_description
1 polymer ?
#
loop_
_entity_poly.entity_id
_entity_poly.type
_entity_poly.pdbx_seq_one_letter_code
_entity_poly.pdbx_strand_id
1 'polypeptide(L)'
;MFSWLSKDERKKCHLQACETVLEGLKNVYKNKVLPLEKHYNFQDFHSPPLDDTDFDAKPMILLVGQYSTGKTTFIRYILEKDFPGIRIGPEPTTDSVVVVMHSEREGVIPGNALVVDPKKPFRPLGKYGNTFLNRFQCSQLNSNVLKGITVVDTPGILSGEKQRIDRGYDFHAVLEWFAERVDRIILLFDAHKLDISDEFRCFLERLRGQHDKIRIVLNKADMIDHQQLMRVYGALMWSLGKILNTPEVERVYVGSFWNQPLRYDINRSLFEAEEQDLFADLQSLPRNAALRKLNDLIKRARLAKVHAYIISELKKEMPSITRRQQVLSMQRNAKDQLQHHDFTKFNLIKPRLLEAVDKMLAEDIARLMAMIPVEEATSNKEAAIIRGGAFDGVMNDNTVFGYKRGEGIDAGSGEPEWIVAKDRYKYDQLFDSLNPIDGKITGSAAKSEMVKSKLPNSVLGKVWKLSDIDKDGMLDADEFALAMHLINIKLDDHDLPSDLPDHLVPPSKRGFKA
;
A
#
# COMPACT_ATOMS: atom_id res chain seq x y z
N MET A 1 -39.44 -30.62 -24.47
CA MET A 1 -38.11 -31.05 -24.98
C MET A 1 -37.10 -30.77 -23.87
N PHE A 2 -36.76 -31.79 -23.08
CA PHE A 2 -35.98 -31.65 -21.83
C PHE A 2 -34.49 -31.43 -22.14
N SER A 3 -33.93 -30.31 -21.68
CA SER A 3 -32.49 -30.01 -21.76
C SER A 3 -31.74 -30.67 -20.60
N TRP A 4 -31.08 -31.78 -20.90
CA TRP A 4 -30.12 -32.47 -20.03
C TRP A 4 -28.73 -31.83 -20.20
N LEU A 5 -28.55 -30.62 -19.67
CA LEU A 5 -27.21 -30.09 -19.41
C LEU A 5 -26.65 -30.75 -18.15
N SER A 6 -25.48 -31.38 -18.26
CA SER A 6 -24.83 -32.02 -17.11
C SER A 6 -24.54 -30.99 -16.00
N LYS A 7 -24.50 -31.42 -14.74
CA LYS A 7 -24.21 -30.55 -13.58
C LYS A 7 -22.85 -29.81 -13.73
N ASP A 8 -21.92 -30.38 -14.48
CA ASP A 8 -20.62 -29.76 -14.77
C ASP A 8 -20.68 -28.74 -15.92
N GLU A 9 -21.57 -28.92 -16.90
CA GLU A 9 -21.79 -27.92 -17.95
C GLU A 9 -22.53 -26.69 -17.43
N ARG A 10 -23.48 -26.84 -16.50
CA ARG A 10 -24.09 -25.69 -15.81
C ARG A 10 -23.07 -24.90 -14.97
N LYS A 11 -22.09 -25.59 -14.36
CA LYS A 11 -21.00 -24.95 -13.60
C LYS A 11 -19.99 -24.24 -14.50
N LYS A 12 -19.67 -24.81 -15.67
CA LYS A 12 -18.85 -24.13 -16.69
C LYS A 12 -19.55 -22.88 -17.24
N CYS A 13 -20.85 -22.96 -17.49
CA CYS A 13 -21.67 -21.86 -18.00
C CYS A 13 -21.79 -20.70 -16.99
N HIS A 14 -21.91 -21.00 -15.69
CA HIS A 14 -21.98 -19.96 -14.65
C HIS A 14 -20.70 -19.12 -14.48
N LEU A 15 -19.52 -19.72 -14.67
CA LEU A 15 -18.25 -18.98 -14.61
C LEU A 15 -17.96 -18.20 -15.91
N GLN A 16 -18.55 -18.60 -17.04
CA GLN A 16 -18.55 -17.81 -18.28
C GLN A 16 -19.51 -16.61 -18.23
N ALA A 17 -20.41 -16.56 -17.25
CA ALA A 17 -21.43 -15.53 -17.10
C ALA A 17 -21.15 -14.52 -15.97
N CYS A 18 -19.98 -14.58 -15.31
CA CYS A 18 -19.63 -13.58 -14.28
C CYS A 18 -19.36 -12.23 -14.95
N GLU A 19 -20.08 -11.18 -14.55
CA GLU A 19 -19.92 -9.82 -15.10
C GLU A 19 -18.66 -9.12 -14.54
N THR A 20 -18.19 -9.51 -13.35
CA THR A 20 -17.02 -8.91 -12.67
C THR A 20 -16.12 -9.95 -11.99
N VAL A 21 -14.83 -9.62 -11.78
CA VAL A 21 -13.88 -10.49 -11.06
C VAL A 21 -14.33 -10.72 -9.61
N LEU A 22 -14.93 -9.73 -8.95
CA LEU A 22 -15.43 -9.85 -7.57
C LEU A 22 -16.55 -10.89 -7.44
N GLU A 23 -17.49 -10.90 -8.37
CA GLU A 23 -18.56 -11.91 -8.39
C GLU A 23 -17.99 -13.31 -8.67
N GLY A 24 -17.00 -13.40 -9.56
CA GLY A 24 -16.22 -14.62 -9.78
C GLY A 24 -15.57 -15.15 -8.50
N LEU A 25 -14.91 -14.28 -7.73
CA LEU A 25 -14.29 -14.63 -6.45
C LEU A 25 -15.31 -15.12 -5.41
N LYS A 26 -16.45 -14.43 -5.26
CA LYS A 26 -17.54 -14.86 -4.36
C LYS A 26 -18.04 -16.25 -4.71
N ASN A 27 -18.31 -16.49 -6.00
CA ASN A 27 -18.79 -17.77 -6.50
C ASN A 27 -17.76 -18.88 -6.29
N VAL A 28 -16.49 -18.60 -6.53
CA VAL A 28 -15.41 -19.55 -6.28
C VAL A 28 -15.31 -19.90 -4.79
N TYR A 29 -15.31 -18.92 -3.90
CA TYR A 29 -15.27 -19.15 -2.46
C TYR A 29 -16.45 -20.01 -1.97
N LYS A 30 -17.69 -19.60 -2.28
CA LYS A 30 -18.91 -20.30 -1.83
C LYS A 30 -19.00 -21.74 -2.32
N ASN A 31 -18.55 -22.00 -3.56
CA ASN A 31 -18.70 -23.32 -4.19
C ASN A 31 -17.53 -24.28 -3.94
N LYS A 32 -16.32 -23.75 -3.69
CA LYS A 32 -15.10 -24.57 -3.63
C LYS A 32 -14.45 -24.58 -2.26
N VAL A 33 -14.29 -23.41 -1.63
CA VAL A 33 -13.55 -23.26 -0.37
C VAL A 33 -14.47 -23.43 0.84
N LEU A 34 -15.62 -22.76 0.85
CA LEU A 34 -16.57 -22.79 1.97
C LEU A 34 -17.04 -24.21 2.35
N PRO A 35 -17.30 -25.15 1.41
CA PRO A 35 -17.64 -26.52 1.77
C PRO A 35 -16.50 -27.25 2.48
N LEU A 36 -15.24 -26.97 2.13
CA LEU A 36 -14.07 -27.52 2.81
C LEU A 36 -13.95 -26.94 4.23
N GLU A 37 -14.10 -25.61 4.37
CA GLU A 37 -14.04 -24.92 5.66
C GLU A 37 -15.08 -25.44 6.65
N LYS A 38 -16.34 -25.55 6.21
CA LYS A 38 -17.44 -26.07 7.03
C LYS A 38 -17.25 -27.54 7.40
N HIS A 39 -16.69 -28.33 6.50
CA HIS A 39 -16.52 -29.77 6.74
C HIS A 39 -15.42 -30.07 7.77
N TYR A 40 -14.37 -29.25 7.84
CA TYR A 40 -13.25 -29.44 8.78
C TYR A 40 -13.25 -28.43 9.94
N ASN A 41 -14.39 -27.78 10.20
CA ASN A 41 -14.56 -26.80 11.29
C ASN A 41 -13.48 -25.72 11.31
N PHE A 42 -13.12 -25.19 10.14
CA PHE A 42 -12.03 -24.22 9.99
C PHE A 42 -12.20 -22.99 10.90
N GLN A 43 -13.44 -22.54 11.10
CA GLN A 43 -13.78 -21.38 11.91
C GLN A 43 -13.37 -21.49 13.39
N ASP A 44 -13.29 -22.72 13.93
CA ASP A 44 -13.03 -22.95 15.35
C ASP A 44 -11.53 -22.81 15.69
N PHE A 45 -10.67 -22.91 14.67
CA PHE A 45 -9.21 -22.85 14.79
C PHE A 45 -8.63 -21.55 14.21
N HIS A 46 -9.18 -21.13 13.07
CA HIS A 46 -8.66 -20.02 12.30
C HIS A 46 -9.69 -18.88 12.27
N SER A 47 -10.28 -18.61 11.11
CA SER A 47 -11.15 -17.46 10.90
C SER A 47 -12.55 -17.87 10.45
N PRO A 48 -13.57 -17.07 10.81
CA PRO A 48 -14.95 -17.34 10.44
C PRO A 48 -15.13 -17.34 8.90
N PRO A 49 -16.21 -17.94 8.39
CA PRO A 49 -16.55 -17.87 6.97
C PRO A 49 -16.61 -16.42 6.48
N LEU A 50 -16.23 -16.21 5.22
CA LEU A 50 -16.35 -14.91 4.56
C LEU A 50 -17.79 -14.68 4.11
N ASP A 51 -18.30 -13.48 4.38
CA ASP A 51 -19.61 -13.02 3.93
C ASP A 51 -19.46 -12.18 2.64
N ASP A 52 -20.57 -11.96 1.92
CA ASP A 52 -20.55 -11.16 0.69
C ASP A 52 -20.01 -9.74 0.92
N THR A 53 -20.23 -9.21 2.14
CA THR A 53 -19.71 -7.90 2.57
C THR A 53 -18.20 -7.85 2.64
N ASP A 54 -17.50 -8.97 2.88
CA ASP A 54 -16.04 -8.99 2.87
C ASP A 54 -15.49 -8.77 1.45
N PHE A 55 -16.21 -9.28 0.44
CA PHE A 55 -15.87 -9.08 -0.96
C PHE A 55 -16.31 -7.73 -1.51
N ASP A 56 -17.39 -7.14 -0.98
CA ASP A 56 -17.88 -5.82 -1.38
C ASP A 56 -17.24 -4.67 -0.59
N ALA A 57 -16.53 -4.98 0.50
CA ALA A 57 -15.85 -3.98 1.31
C ALA A 57 -14.85 -3.18 0.48
N LYS A 58 -14.81 -1.87 0.74
CA LYS A 58 -13.75 -0.99 0.24
C LYS A 58 -12.42 -1.38 0.85
N PRO A 59 -11.29 -1.06 0.19
CA PRO A 59 -9.99 -1.31 0.76
C PRO A 59 -9.84 -0.69 2.15
N MET A 60 -9.31 -1.47 3.09
CA MET A 60 -9.11 -1.04 4.47
C MET A 60 -7.63 -0.83 4.77
N ILE A 61 -7.32 0.25 5.47
CA ILE A 61 -5.98 0.55 5.99
C ILE A 61 -6.03 0.46 7.51
N LEU A 62 -5.20 -0.41 8.09
CA LEU A 62 -5.05 -0.55 9.53
C LEU A 62 -3.85 0.26 10.02
N LEU A 63 -4.06 1.19 10.94
CA LEU A 63 -2.98 1.93 11.59
C LEU A 63 -2.62 1.26 12.92
N VAL A 64 -1.37 0.84 13.09
CA VAL A 64 -0.88 0.21 14.32
C VAL A 64 0.39 0.93 14.78
N GLY A 65 0.54 1.14 16.09
CA GLY A 65 1.67 1.87 16.64
C GLY A 65 1.51 2.09 18.13
N GLN A 66 2.61 2.40 18.81
CA GLN A 66 2.58 2.73 20.24
C GLN A 66 1.79 4.01 20.54
N TYR A 67 1.61 4.34 21.82
CA TYR A 67 1.00 5.60 22.22
C TYR A 67 1.79 6.80 21.69
N SER A 68 1.06 7.85 21.34
CA SER A 68 1.64 9.13 20.87
C SER A 68 2.44 9.04 19.55
N THR A 69 2.43 7.93 18.81
CA THR A 69 3.11 7.84 17.50
C THR A 69 2.43 8.63 16.38
N GLY A 70 1.24 9.18 16.64
CA GLY A 70 0.53 10.07 15.72
C GLY A 70 -0.49 9.39 14.78
N LYS A 71 -0.98 8.18 15.11
CA LYS A 71 -2.01 7.47 14.30
C LYS A 71 -3.25 8.32 13.99
N THR A 72 -3.90 8.85 15.02
CA THR A 72 -5.09 9.70 14.88
C THR A 72 -4.78 10.99 14.12
N THR A 73 -3.61 11.58 14.36
CA THR A 73 -3.12 12.76 13.63
C THR A 73 -2.87 12.45 12.16
N PHE A 74 -2.34 11.27 11.84
CA PHE A 74 -2.11 10.80 10.47
C PHE A 74 -3.42 10.65 9.70
N ILE A 75 -4.48 10.13 10.34
CA ILE A 75 -5.82 10.08 9.71
C ILE A 75 -6.32 11.49 9.42
N ARG A 76 -6.24 12.39 10.40
CA ARG A 76 -6.63 13.78 10.24
C ARG A 76 -5.85 14.46 9.11
N TYR A 77 -4.55 14.17 9.02
CA TYR A 77 -3.65 14.67 7.98
C TYR A 77 -4.13 14.24 6.59
N ILE A 78 -4.30 12.93 6.39
CA ILE A 78 -4.77 12.37 5.11
C ILE A 78 -6.15 12.92 4.70
N LEU A 79 -7.06 13.06 5.65
CA LEU A 79 -8.41 13.56 5.39
C LEU A 79 -8.48 15.08 5.22
N GLU A 80 -7.42 15.80 5.62
CA GLU A 80 -7.38 17.27 5.81
C GLU A 80 -8.58 17.83 6.60
N LYS A 81 -9.19 16.97 7.42
CA LYS A 81 -10.43 17.28 8.13
C LYS A 81 -10.51 16.45 9.41
N ASP A 82 -11.13 17.05 10.42
CA ASP A 82 -11.47 16.36 11.66
C ASP A 82 -12.64 15.39 11.42
N PHE A 83 -12.64 14.26 12.11
CA PHE A 83 -13.72 13.26 12.02
C PHE A 83 -14.47 13.13 13.35
N PRO A 84 -15.76 12.76 13.33
CA PRO A 84 -16.55 12.61 14.55
C PRO A 84 -15.92 11.64 15.56
N GLY A 85 -15.85 12.05 16.82
CA GLY A 85 -15.25 11.23 17.89
C GLY A 85 -13.71 11.25 17.94
N ILE A 86 -13.06 12.12 17.16
CA ILE A 86 -11.61 12.32 17.22
C ILE A 86 -11.18 12.84 18.59
N ARG A 87 -10.12 12.26 19.16
CA ARG A 87 -9.45 12.75 20.38
C ARG A 87 -7.95 12.71 20.16
N ILE A 88 -7.31 13.88 20.06
CA ILE A 88 -5.86 14.01 19.94
C ILE A 88 -5.34 14.63 21.24
N GLY A 89 -4.39 13.97 21.90
CA GLY A 89 -3.78 14.46 23.13
C GLY A 89 -2.59 13.60 23.57
N PRO A 90 -1.75 14.13 24.48
CA PRO A 90 -0.52 13.48 24.93
C PRO A 90 -0.75 12.30 25.88
N GLU A 91 -1.89 12.27 26.57
CA GLU A 91 -2.35 11.14 27.39
C GLU A 91 -2.87 9.99 26.50
N PRO A 92 -3.01 8.75 27.00
CA PRO A 92 -3.66 7.66 26.26
C PRO A 92 -5.09 8.09 25.87
N THR A 93 -5.21 8.65 24.67
CA THR A 93 -6.40 9.38 24.21
C THR A 93 -7.37 8.49 23.46
N THR A 94 -6.88 7.37 22.94
CA THR A 94 -7.65 6.40 22.16
C THR A 94 -7.53 5.01 22.78
N ASP A 95 -8.54 4.65 23.59
CA ASP A 95 -8.69 3.30 24.16
C ASP A 95 -9.65 2.42 23.34
N SER A 96 -10.19 2.98 22.25
CA SER A 96 -11.16 2.33 21.36
C SER A 96 -10.63 2.14 19.94
N VAL A 97 -11.01 1.03 19.30
CA VAL A 97 -10.81 0.88 17.86
C VAL A 97 -11.84 1.73 17.13
N VAL A 98 -11.38 2.61 16.23
CA VAL A 98 -12.22 3.54 15.47
C VAL A 98 -12.13 3.22 13.98
N VAL A 99 -13.24 2.85 13.38
CA VAL A 99 -13.33 2.67 11.92
C VAL A 99 -13.88 3.94 11.29
N VAL A 100 -13.06 4.63 10.51
CA VAL A 100 -13.42 5.85 9.80
C VAL A 100 -13.89 5.49 8.39
N MET A 101 -15.18 5.72 8.12
CA MET A 101 -15.85 5.34 6.87
C MET A 101 -16.58 6.51 6.23
N HIS A 102 -16.79 6.40 4.92
CA HIS A 102 -17.64 7.35 4.19
C HIS A 102 -19.12 7.19 4.54
N SER A 103 -19.79 8.32 4.71
CA SER A 103 -21.25 8.44 4.80
C SER A 103 -21.65 9.85 4.36
N GLU A 104 -22.87 10.01 3.85
CA GLU A 104 -23.43 11.34 3.57
C GLU A 104 -23.75 12.09 4.87
N ARG A 105 -24.02 11.36 5.96
CA ARG A 105 -24.32 11.92 7.28
C ARG A 105 -23.13 11.75 8.20
N GLU A 106 -22.75 12.82 8.86
CA GLU A 106 -21.71 12.79 9.87
C GLU A 106 -22.25 12.23 11.19
N GLY A 107 -21.50 11.34 11.83
CA GLY A 107 -21.91 10.75 13.09
C GLY A 107 -20.99 9.64 13.57
N VAL A 108 -21.28 9.13 14.77
CA VAL A 108 -20.58 7.98 15.36
C VAL A 108 -21.60 6.88 15.61
N ILE A 109 -21.28 5.67 15.14
CA ILE A 109 -22.07 4.47 15.39
C ILE A 109 -21.32 3.62 16.42
N PRO A 110 -21.96 3.27 17.56
CA PRO A 110 -21.34 2.41 18.57
C PRO A 110 -21.20 0.97 18.08
N GLY A 111 -20.19 0.25 18.58
CA GLY A 111 -19.84 -1.10 18.14
C GLY A 111 -20.98 -2.10 18.24
N ASN A 112 -21.80 -2.02 19.29
CA ASN A 112 -22.99 -2.88 19.47
C ASN A 112 -23.99 -2.73 18.31
N ALA A 113 -24.16 -1.53 17.76
CA ALA A 113 -25.03 -1.32 16.59
C ALA A 113 -24.33 -1.73 15.29
N LEU A 114 -23.01 -1.51 15.21
CA LEU A 114 -22.21 -1.77 14.01
C LEU A 114 -22.13 -3.26 13.66
N VAL A 115 -22.05 -4.15 14.66
CA VAL A 115 -21.99 -5.61 14.43
C VAL A 115 -23.33 -6.21 13.99
N VAL A 116 -24.43 -5.47 14.12
CA VAL A 116 -25.76 -5.92 13.70
C VAL A 116 -26.08 -5.48 12.27
N ASP A 117 -25.35 -4.49 11.72
CA ASP A 117 -25.58 -3.97 10.38
C ASP A 117 -25.17 -5.00 9.31
N PRO A 118 -26.11 -5.53 8.51
CA PRO A 118 -25.80 -6.53 7.48
C PRO A 118 -25.05 -5.94 6.28
N LYS A 119 -24.94 -4.60 6.17
CA LYS A 119 -24.21 -3.93 5.09
C LYS A 119 -22.73 -3.71 5.43
N LYS A 120 -22.29 -4.09 6.63
CA LYS A 120 -20.94 -3.82 7.12
C LYS A 120 -20.20 -5.13 7.43
N PRO A 121 -18.90 -5.24 7.15
CA PRO A 121 -18.12 -6.47 7.33
C PRO A 121 -17.76 -6.75 8.81
N PHE A 122 -18.35 -6.05 9.77
CA PHE A 122 -17.94 -6.08 11.18
C PHE A 122 -18.74 -7.06 12.04
N ARG A 123 -19.77 -7.71 11.49
CA ARG A 123 -20.59 -8.69 12.22
C ARG A 123 -19.77 -9.77 12.95
N PRO A 124 -18.71 -10.35 12.37
CA PRO A 124 -17.91 -11.36 13.06
C PRO A 124 -17.18 -10.85 14.32
N LEU A 125 -17.02 -9.53 14.49
CA LEU A 125 -16.41 -8.94 15.68
C LEU A 125 -17.29 -9.07 16.94
N GLY A 126 -18.57 -9.43 16.80
CA GLY A 126 -19.44 -9.71 17.94
C GLY A 126 -18.92 -10.82 18.86
N LYS A 127 -18.08 -11.73 18.35
CA LYS A 127 -17.48 -12.83 19.12
C LYS A 127 -16.54 -12.37 20.26
N TYR A 128 -16.00 -11.15 20.16
CA TYR A 128 -15.10 -10.60 21.18
C TYR A 128 -15.84 -10.01 22.40
N GLY A 129 -17.18 -10.03 22.39
CA GLY A 129 -18.02 -9.71 23.54
C GLY A 129 -18.19 -8.20 23.80
N ASN A 130 -19.07 -7.88 24.76
CA ASN A 130 -19.49 -6.51 25.05
C ASN A 130 -18.34 -5.60 25.51
N THR A 131 -17.33 -6.13 26.19
CA THR A 131 -16.17 -5.33 26.64
C THR A 131 -15.43 -4.70 25.48
N PHE A 132 -15.22 -5.47 24.40
CA PHE A 132 -14.64 -4.96 23.16
C PHE A 132 -15.61 -4.03 22.43
N LEU A 133 -16.88 -4.42 22.29
CA LEU A 133 -17.87 -3.64 21.52
C LEU A 133 -18.14 -2.24 22.10
N ASN A 134 -18.00 -2.07 23.42
CA ASN A 134 -18.06 -0.76 24.07
C ASN A 134 -16.84 0.12 23.76
N ARG A 135 -15.73 -0.48 23.34
CA ARG A 135 -14.48 0.17 22.90
C ARG A 135 -14.28 0.02 21.38
N PHE A 136 -15.36 -0.18 20.63
CA PHE A 136 -15.36 -0.25 19.18
C PHE A 136 -16.39 0.74 18.65
N GLN A 137 -16.01 1.55 17.67
CA GLN A 137 -16.91 2.55 17.10
C GLN A 137 -16.61 2.78 15.62
N CYS A 138 -17.63 3.16 14.87
CA CYS A 138 -17.48 3.63 13.49
C CYS A 138 -17.73 5.13 13.44
N SER A 139 -16.72 5.89 13.05
CA SER A 139 -16.86 7.30 12.71
C SER A 139 -17.23 7.43 11.23
N GLN A 140 -18.27 8.19 10.95
CA GLN A 140 -18.80 8.38 9.61
C GLN A 140 -18.74 9.85 9.24
N LEU A 141 -18.24 10.15 8.04
CA LEU A 141 -18.22 11.50 7.50
C LEU A 141 -18.19 11.52 5.97
N ASN A 142 -18.61 12.64 5.41
CA ASN A 142 -18.52 12.88 3.98
C ASN A 142 -17.12 13.38 3.62
N SER A 143 -16.32 12.48 3.06
CA SER A 143 -14.99 12.77 2.51
C SER A 143 -14.80 12.02 1.19
N ASN A 144 -14.15 12.67 0.22
CA ASN A 144 -13.79 12.07 -1.06
C ASN A 144 -12.75 10.96 -0.89
N VAL A 145 -11.82 11.11 0.06
CA VAL A 145 -10.85 10.06 0.41
C VAL A 145 -11.55 8.78 0.82
N LEU A 146 -12.53 8.90 1.72
CA LEU A 146 -13.27 7.76 2.26
C LEU A 146 -14.23 7.13 1.23
N LYS A 147 -14.49 7.80 0.09
CA LYS A 147 -15.20 7.16 -1.03
C LYS A 147 -14.35 6.03 -1.61
N GLY A 148 -13.03 6.16 -1.64
CA GLY A 148 -12.10 5.14 -2.12
C GLY A 148 -11.65 4.14 -1.06
N ILE A 149 -11.46 4.55 0.19
CA ILE A 149 -10.87 3.71 1.25
C ILE A 149 -11.62 3.80 2.59
N THR A 150 -11.31 2.87 3.49
CA THR A 150 -11.70 2.90 4.90
C THR A 150 -10.46 2.83 5.77
N VAL A 151 -10.40 3.63 6.84
CA VAL A 151 -9.22 3.68 7.72
C VAL A 151 -9.61 3.19 9.12
N VAL A 152 -8.79 2.34 9.72
CA VAL A 152 -9.00 1.79 11.05
C VAL A 152 -7.91 2.34 11.97
N ASP A 153 -8.30 3.18 12.93
CA ASP A 153 -7.44 3.64 14.01
C ASP A 153 -7.49 2.63 15.15
N THR A 154 -6.32 2.13 15.56
CA THR A 154 -6.23 1.21 16.71
C THR A 154 -5.78 1.97 17.95
N PRO A 155 -6.18 1.51 19.16
CA PRO A 155 -5.54 1.93 20.39
C PRO A 155 -4.02 1.84 20.31
N GLY A 156 -3.31 2.72 21.01
CA GLY A 156 -1.85 2.64 21.14
C GLY A 156 -1.44 1.30 21.73
N ILE A 157 -0.38 0.68 21.23
CA ILE A 157 0.19 -0.50 21.89
C ILE A 157 0.95 -0.04 23.15
N LEU A 158 0.69 -0.70 24.27
CA LEU A 158 1.26 -0.32 25.57
C LEU A 158 2.73 -0.75 25.63
N SER A 159 3.51 -0.01 26.39
CA SER A 159 4.90 -0.32 26.70
C SER A 159 4.96 -0.95 28.10
N GLY A 160 5.23 -2.27 28.17
CA GLY A 160 5.47 -3.00 29.41
C GLY A 160 4.30 -3.85 29.93
N GLU A 161 4.62 -4.89 30.70
CA GLU A 161 3.68 -5.96 31.10
C GLU A 161 2.56 -5.50 32.04
N LYS A 162 2.80 -4.50 32.90
CA LYS A 162 1.82 -4.05 33.91
C LYS A 162 0.59 -3.37 33.32
N GLN A 163 0.67 -2.87 32.09
CA GLN A 163 -0.45 -2.21 31.42
C GLN A 163 -1.31 -3.19 30.59
N ARG A 164 -0.83 -4.42 30.33
CA ARG A 164 -1.56 -5.45 29.54
C ARG A 164 -2.90 -5.87 30.17
N ILE A 165 -3.06 -5.67 31.48
CA ILE A 165 -4.15 -6.26 32.27
C ILE A 165 -5.47 -5.48 32.16
N ASP A 166 -5.48 -4.25 31.61
CA ASP A 166 -6.60 -3.31 31.78
C ASP A 166 -7.57 -3.16 30.58
N ARG A 167 -7.40 -3.96 29.52
CA ARG A 167 -8.28 -3.86 28.33
C ARG A 167 -9.57 -4.66 28.45
N GLY A 168 -9.53 -5.80 29.15
CA GLY A 168 -10.69 -6.67 29.33
C GLY A 168 -11.16 -7.41 28.05
N TYR A 169 -10.34 -7.42 26.99
CA TYR A 169 -10.54 -8.21 25.77
C TYR A 169 -9.20 -8.60 25.14
N ASP A 170 -9.18 -9.64 24.30
CA ASP A 170 -7.98 -10.05 23.57
C ASP A 170 -7.70 -9.10 22.41
N PHE A 171 -6.86 -8.11 22.69
CA PHE A 171 -6.46 -7.10 21.71
C PHE A 171 -5.70 -7.68 20.52
N HIS A 172 -4.83 -8.66 20.75
CA HIS A 172 -4.05 -9.27 19.67
C HIS A 172 -4.94 -10.03 18.70
N ALA A 173 -5.92 -10.78 19.20
CA ALA A 173 -6.85 -11.51 18.35
C ALA A 173 -7.77 -10.59 17.54
N VAL A 174 -8.09 -9.38 18.04
CA VAL A 174 -8.81 -8.36 17.28
C VAL A 174 -7.92 -7.79 16.17
N LEU A 175 -6.67 -7.43 16.46
CA LEU A 175 -5.75 -6.91 15.45
C LEU A 175 -5.47 -7.95 14.35
N GLU A 176 -5.30 -9.21 14.73
CA GLU A 176 -5.11 -10.33 13.78
C GLU A 176 -6.32 -10.47 12.85
N TRP A 177 -7.54 -10.34 13.37
CA TRP A 177 -8.76 -10.36 12.57
C TRP A 177 -8.82 -9.23 11.53
N PHE A 178 -8.38 -8.02 11.91
CA PHE A 178 -8.26 -6.90 10.97
C PHE A 178 -7.17 -7.15 9.95
N ALA A 179 -6.00 -7.63 10.38
CA ALA A 179 -4.85 -7.86 9.53
C ALA A 179 -5.15 -8.85 8.38
N GLU A 180 -5.96 -9.89 8.65
CA GLU A 180 -6.48 -10.79 7.61
C GLU A 180 -7.33 -10.11 6.53
N ARG A 181 -8.04 -9.02 6.87
CA ARG A 181 -9.07 -8.38 6.02
C ARG A 181 -8.66 -7.05 5.43
N VAL A 182 -7.64 -6.41 5.99
CA VAL A 182 -7.13 -5.14 5.48
C VAL A 182 -6.20 -5.35 4.29
N ASP A 183 -6.06 -4.29 3.52
CA ASP A 183 -5.25 -4.24 2.31
C ASP A 183 -3.86 -3.67 2.56
N ARG A 184 -3.76 -2.83 3.59
CA ARG A 184 -2.51 -2.26 4.11
C ARG A 184 -2.53 -2.19 5.63
N ILE A 185 -1.35 -2.43 6.21
CA ILE A 185 -1.08 -2.26 7.63
C ILE A 185 0.03 -1.23 7.73
N ILE A 186 -0.28 -0.03 8.24
CA ILE A 186 0.70 1.02 8.47
C ILE A 186 1.19 0.91 9.92
N LEU A 187 2.48 0.61 10.08
CA LEU A 187 3.15 0.57 11.38
C LEU A 187 3.80 1.93 11.65
N LEU A 188 3.27 2.70 12.59
CA LEU A 188 3.77 4.02 12.95
C LEU A 188 4.74 3.94 14.14
N PHE A 189 5.94 4.47 13.93
CA PHE A 189 6.98 4.67 14.94
C PHE A 189 7.27 6.16 15.12
N ASP A 190 7.61 6.57 16.34
CA ASP A 190 8.03 7.94 16.64
C ASP A 190 9.56 8.03 16.59
N ALA A 191 10.10 8.89 15.73
CA ALA A 191 11.55 9.06 15.57
C ALA A 191 12.24 9.63 16.82
N HIS A 192 11.53 10.42 17.62
CA HIS A 192 12.06 10.99 18.86
C HIS A 192 12.07 9.97 20.00
N LYS A 193 11.09 9.05 20.02
CA LYS A 193 10.94 8.00 21.05
C LYS A 193 10.76 6.63 20.42
N LEU A 194 11.82 6.14 19.78
CA LEU A 194 11.81 4.80 19.22
C LEU A 194 11.82 3.76 20.34
N ASP A 195 10.68 3.10 20.52
CA ASP A 195 10.54 1.92 21.35
C ASP A 195 9.81 0.83 20.55
N ILE A 196 10.17 -0.43 20.79
CA ILE A 196 9.49 -1.60 20.24
C ILE A 196 9.18 -2.51 21.41
N SER A 197 7.99 -2.35 21.97
CA SER A 197 7.57 -3.13 23.14
C SER A 197 7.42 -4.62 22.79
N ASP A 198 7.54 -5.48 23.81
CA ASP A 198 7.31 -6.92 23.63
C ASP A 198 5.90 -7.24 23.10
N GLU A 199 4.90 -6.43 23.47
CA GLU A 199 3.54 -6.55 22.94
C GLU A 199 3.51 -6.26 21.43
N PHE A 200 4.20 -5.20 21.00
CA PHE A 200 4.34 -4.87 19.58
C PHE A 200 5.04 -6.00 18.81
N ARG A 201 6.12 -6.53 19.39
CA ARG A 201 6.85 -7.67 18.81
C ARG A 201 5.97 -8.91 18.69
N CYS A 202 5.22 -9.28 19.74
CA CYS A 202 4.29 -10.41 19.68
C CYS A 202 3.21 -10.22 18.61
N PHE A 203 2.73 -9.00 18.40
CA PHE A 203 1.81 -8.69 17.32
C PHE A 203 2.46 -8.91 15.94
N LEU A 204 3.67 -8.38 15.71
CA LEU A 204 4.40 -8.58 14.45
C LEU A 204 4.68 -10.06 14.16
N GLU A 205 5.00 -10.86 15.18
CA GLU A 205 5.22 -12.30 15.04
C GLU A 205 3.94 -13.04 14.64
N ARG A 206 2.74 -12.50 14.93
CA ARG A 206 1.44 -13.04 14.49
C ARG A 206 1.05 -12.58 13.08
N LEU A 207 1.64 -11.51 12.55
CA LEU A 207 1.43 -11.05 11.17
C LEU A 207 2.18 -11.86 10.11
N ARG A 208 2.75 -13.02 10.48
CA ARG A 208 3.50 -13.87 9.55
C ARG A 208 2.65 -14.27 8.35
N GLY A 209 3.17 -14.01 7.15
CA GLY A 209 2.48 -14.29 5.88
C GLY A 209 1.65 -13.12 5.33
N GLN A 210 1.61 -11.99 6.04
CA GLN A 210 0.97 -10.74 5.62
C GLN A 210 1.97 -9.58 5.46
N HIS A 211 3.27 -9.89 5.37
CA HIS A 211 4.36 -8.92 5.23
C HIS A 211 4.17 -8.01 4.02
N ASP A 212 3.62 -8.54 2.92
CA ASP A 212 3.29 -7.80 1.69
C ASP A 212 2.33 -6.61 1.91
N LYS A 213 1.55 -6.64 2.99
CA LYS A 213 0.60 -5.58 3.37
C LYS A 213 1.23 -4.50 4.25
N ILE A 214 2.40 -4.76 4.82
CA ILE A 214 3.03 -3.89 5.81
C ILE A 214 3.68 -2.68 5.13
N ARG A 215 3.47 -1.50 5.69
CA ARG A 215 4.18 -0.26 5.37
C ARG A 215 4.63 0.36 6.68
N ILE A 216 5.89 0.77 6.75
CA ILE A 216 6.47 1.24 8.00
C ILE A 216 6.65 2.74 7.90
N VAL A 217 6.14 3.50 8.86
CA VAL A 217 6.23 4.96 8.88
C VAL A 217 7.01 5.39 10.10
N LEU A 218 8.16 6.03 9.87
CA LEU A 218 8.95 6.70 10.89
C LEU A 218 8.50 8.16 10.96
N ASN A 219 7.54 8.42 11.85
CA ASN A 219 6.86 9.70 12.02
C ASN A 219 7.65 10.64 12.95
N LYS A 220 7.36 11.95 12.87
CA LYS A 220 8.02 13.01 13.64
C LYS A 220 9.53 13.07 13.41
N ALA A 221 9.97 12.73 12.19
CA ALA A 221 11.39 12.75 11.83
C ALA A 221 11.99 14.17 11.89
N ASP A 222 11.15 15.20 11.76
CA ASP A 222 11.53 16.61 11.90
C ASP A 222 11.90 17.03 13.34
N MET A 223 11.66 16.19 14.35
CA MET A 223 11.95 16.48 15.76
C MET A 223 13.41 16.21 16.16
N ILE A 224 14.17 15.56 15.28
CA ILE A 224 15.55 15.14 15.52
C ILE A 224 16.45 15.64 14.39
N ASP A 225 17.74 15.76 14.66
CA ASP A 225 18.71 16.17 13.64
C ASP A 225 19.01 15.03 12.63
N HIS A 226 19.70 15.36 11.53
CA HIS A 226 20.01 14.38 10.48
C HIS A 226 20.82 13.18 11.00
N GLN A 227 21.81 13.40 11.88
CA GLN A 227 22.65 12.32 12.40
C GLN A 227 21.86 11.37 13.31
N GLN A 228 21.03 11.92 14.20
CA GLN A 228 20.15 11.14 15.07
C GLN A 228 19.11 10.39 14.24
N LEU A 229 18.56 11.00 13.18
CA LEU A 229 17.63 10.34 12.27
C LEU A 229 18.24 9.07 11.66
N MET A 230 19.48 9.16 11.15
CA MET A 230 20.17 7.98 10.60
C MET A 230 20.41 6.89 11.65
N ARG A 231 20.71 7.26 12.90
CA ARG A 231 20.86 6.30 14.01
C ARG A 231 19.54 5.62 14.37
N VAL A 232 18.46 6.38 14.47
CA VAL A 232 17.11 5.89 14.79
C VAL A 232 16.60 4.97 13.68
N TYR A 233 16.78 5.38 12.42
CA TYR A 233 16.45 4.57 11.24
C TYR A 233 17.20 3.23 11.26
N GLY A 234 18.53 3.27 11.46
CA GLY A 234 19.34 2.05 11.55
C GLY A 234 18.91 1.13 12.70
N ALA A 235 18.59 1.70 13.88
CA ALA A 235 18.11 0.94 15.03
C ALA A 235 16.72 0.29 14.78
N LEU A 236 15.81 1.01 14.11
CA LEU A 236 14.51 0.49 13.71
C LEU A 236 14.67 -0.70 12.76
N MET A 237 15.46 -0.53 11.69
CA MET A 237 15.70 -1.58 10.69
C MET A 237 16.36 -2.82 11.29
N TRP A 238 17.34 -2.63 12.17
CA TRP A 238 17.99 -3.73 12.89
C TRP A 238 17.00 -4.52 13.75
N SER A 239 16.11 -3.82 14.44
CA SER A 239 15.12 -4.44 15.32
C SER A 239 14.03 -5.17 14.54
N LEU A 240 13.52 -4.56 13.47
CA LEU A 240 12.52 -5.16 12.58
C LEU A 240 13.07 -6.37 11.85
N GLY A 241 14.32 -6.32 11.36
CA GLY A 241 14.96 -7.45 10.69
C GLY A 241 15.02 -8.70 11.57
N LYS A 242 15.24 -8.54 12.88
CA LYS A 242 15.20 -9.65 13.84
C LYS A 242 13.81 -10.23 14.06
N ILE A 243 12.77 -9.39 13.98
CA ILE A 243 11.39 -9.79 14.30
C ILE A 243 10.69 -10.41 13.09
N LEU A 244 10.79 -9.76 11.92
CA LEU A 244 10.13 -10.20 10.69
C LEU A 244 10.76 -11.48 10.14
N ASN A 245 12.08 -11.65 10.31
CA ASN A 245 12.83 -12.83 9.87
C ASN A 245 12.57 -13.17 8.39
N THR A 246 12.40 -12.14 7.56
CA THR A 246 12.28 -12.20 6.11
C THR A 246 13.61 -11.78 5.47
N PRO A 247 14.00 -12.37 4.33
CA PRO A 247 15.18 -11.92 3.60
C PRO A 247 14.94 -10.55 2.92
N GLU A 248 13.69 -10.20 2.69
CA GLU A 248 13.28 -8.94 2.09
C GLU A 248 13.20 -7.83 3.15
N VAL A 249 13.75 -6.67 2.80
CA VAL A 249 13.77 -5.48 3.64
C VAL A 249 12.49 -4.68 3.39
N GLU A 250 11.73 -4.41 4.45
CA GLU A 250 10.52 -3.61 4.36
C GLU A 250 10.81 -2.14 4.05
N ARG A 251 9.97 -1.53 3.20
CA ARG A 251 10.03 -0.09 2.90
C ARG A 251 9.61 0.72 4.13
N VAL A 252 10.48 1.65 4.55
CA VAL A 252 10.20 2.62 5.61
C VAL A 252 10.03 4.00 4.98
N TYR A 253 8.93 4.67 5.32
CA TYR A 253 8.63 6.04 4.95
C TYR A 253 9.01 6.98 6.08
N VAL A 254 9.89 7.93 5.81
CA VAL A 254 10.44 8.83 6.83
C VAL A 254 9.84 10.22 6.65
N GLY A 255 9.18 10.76 7.66
CA GLY A 255 8.57 12.08 7.55
C GLY A 255 7.83 12.53 8.80
N SER A 256 7.08 13.62 8.66
CA SER A 256 6.24 14.19 9.71
C SER A 256 4.86 14.50 9.15
N PHE A 257 3.92 13.57 9.38
CA PHE A 257 2.62 13.56 8.72
C PHE A 257 1.60 14.40 9.51
N TRP A 258 1.77 15.71 9.49
CA TRP A 258 0.91 16.69 10.16
C TRP A 258 0.98 18.06 9.48
N ASN A 259 0.04 18.95 9.79
CA ASN A 259 -0.04 20.29 9.19
C ASN A 259 0.80 21.35 9.94
N GLN A 260 1.78 20.94 10.75
CA GLN A 260 2.60 21.85 11.55
C GLN A 260 3.93 22.14 10.83
N PRO A 261 4.52 23.34 11.03
CA PRO A 261 5.82 23.67 10.45
C PRO A 261 6.90 22.71 10.98
N LEU A 262 7.80 22.30 10.10
CA LEU A 262 8.93 21.42 10.44
C LEU A 262 9.86 22.12 11.44
N ARG A 263 10.27 21.40 12.48
CA ARG A 263 11.23 21.93 13.45
C ARG A 263 12.66 21.94 12.90
N TYR A 264 13.09 20.83 12.33
CA TYR A 264 14.32 20.73 11.54
C TYR A 264 13.94 20.48 10.07
N ASP A 265 14.32 21.39 9.19
CA ASP A 265 13.92 21.39 7.77
C ASP A 265 15.03 20.96 6.81
N ILE A 266 16.21 20.61 7.32
CA ILE A 266 17.35 20.14 6.52
C ILE A 266 16.98 18.97 5.60
N ASN A 267 16.11 18.06 6.08
CA ASN A 267 15.67 16.88 5.34
C ASN A 267 14.28 17.05 4.71
N ARG A 268 13.81 18.28 4.50
CA ARG A 268 12.46 18.54 3.97
C ARG A 268 12.20 17.82 2.65
N SER A 269 13.15 17.89 1.71
CA SER A 269 13.03 17.24 0.40
C SER A 269 12.88 15.72 0.50
N LEU A 270 13.53 15.09 1.50
CA LEU A 270 13.35 13.67 1.78
C LEU A 270 11.95 13.40 2.35
N PHE A 271 11.49 14.19 3.33
CA PHE A 271 10.17 13.99 3.94
C PHE A 271 9.03 14.10 2.93
N GLU A 272 9.10 15.10 2.04
CA GLU A 272 8.12 15.30 0.97
C GLU A 272 8.15 14.15 -0.05
N ALA A 273 9.34 13.65 -0.43
CA ALA A 273 9.48 12.51 -1.33
C ALA A 273 8.83 11.24 -0.76
N GLU A 274 9.14 10.95 0.50
CA GLU A 274 8.66 9.77 1.22
C GLU A 274 7.14 9.84 1.45
N GLU A 275 6.62 11.04 1.69
CA GLU A 275 5.19 11.27 1.78
C GLU A 275 4.47 10.99 0.46
N GLN A 276 5.01 11.46 -0.66
CA GLN A 276 4.45 11.19 -1.99
C GLN A 276 4.47 9.71 -2.33
N ASP A 277 5.60 9.02 -2.07
CA ASP A 277 5.71 7.58 -2.28
C ASP A 277 4.66 6.81 -1.46
N LEU A 278 4.45 7.19 -0.20
CA LEU A 278 3.42 6.58 0.66
C LEU A 278 2.03 6.82 0.08
N PHE A 279 1.73 8.06 -0.29
CA PHE A 279 0.41 8.44 -0.79
C PHE A 279 0.10 7.82 -2.15
N ALA A 280 1.09 7.65 -3.03
CA ALA A 280 0.94 6.91 -4.28
C ALA A 280 0.61 5.43 -4.03
N ASP A 281 1.26 4.76 -3.07
CA ASP A 281 0.91 3.38 -2.69
C ASP A 281 -0.53 3.31 -2.16
N LEU A 282 -0.93 4.26 -1.31
CA LEU A 282 -2.30 4.32 -0.77
C LEU A 282 -3.36 4.62 -1.85
N GLN A 283 -3.08 5.53 -2.78
CA GLN A 283 -3.96 5.86 -3.92
C GLN A 283 -4.17 4.67 -4.86
N SER A 284 -3.17 3.80 -4.99
CA SER A 284 -3.28 2.58 -5.81
C SER A 284 -4.24 1.54 -5.21
N LEU A 285 -4.72 1.74 -3.97
CA LEU A 285 -5.42 0.69 -3.25
C LEU A 285 -6.76 0.25 -3.86
N PRO A 286 -7.66 1.14 -4.29
CA PRO A 286 -8.92 0.71 -4.87
C PRO A 286 -8.73 -0.01 -6.21
N ARG A 287 -7.76 0.43 -7.02
CA ARG A 287 -7.41 -0.22 -8.29
C ARG A 287 -6.93 -1.66 -8.09
N ASN A 288 -6.02 -1.87 -7.13
CA ASN A 288 -5.42 -3.18 -6.89
C ASN A 288 -6.25 -4.09 -5.96
N ALA A 289 -7.48 -3.70 -5.61
CA ALA A 289 -8.31 -4.39 -4.62
C ALA A 289 -8.72 -5.82 -5.04
N ALA A 290 -9.10 -6.01 -6.30
CA ALA A 290 -9.50 -7.31 -6.82
C ALA A 290 -8.35 -8.33 -6.76
N LEU A 291 -7.15 -7.90 -7.16
CA LEU A 291 -5.94 -8.72 -7.12
C LEU A 291 -5.55 -9.10 -5.68
N ARG A 292 -5.66 -8.16 -4.73
CA ARG A 292 -5.43 -8.47 -3.30
C ARG A 292 -6.42 -9.48 -2.76
N LYS A 293 -7.72 -9.29 -3.00
CA LYS A 293 -8.76 -10.23 -2.55
C LYS A 293 -8.56 -11.62 -3.14
N LEU A 294 -8.13 -11.71 -4.40
CA LEU A 294 -7.74 -12.97 -5.02
C LEU A 294 -6.55 -13.63 -4.30
N ASN A 295 -5.48 -12.86 -4.02
CA ASN A 295 -4.32 -13.38 -3.29
C ASN A 295 -4.66 -13.85 -1.88
N ASP A 296 -5.50 -13.11 -1.15
CA ASP A 296 -5.96 -13.50 0.18
C ASP A 296 -6.83 -14.78 0.13
N LEU A 297 -7.67 -14.92 -0.90
CA LEU A 297 -8.44 -16.15 -1.12
C LEU A 297 -7.51 -17.35 -1.42
N ILE A 298 -6.44 -17.16 -2.18
CA ILE A 298 -5.42 -18.19 -2.44
C ILE A 298 -4.73 -18.61 -1.13
N LYS A 299 -4.27 -17.64 -0.33
CA LYS A 299 -3.63 -17.89 0.96
C LYS A 299 -4.58 -18.66 1.89
N ARG A 300 -5.84 -18.22 1.99
CA ARG A 300 -6.89 -18.88 2.79
C ARG A 300 -7.18 -20.30 2.32
N ALA A 301 -7.31 -20.52 1.01
CA ALA A 301 -7.57 -21.85 0.45
C ALA A 301 -6.44 -22.83 0.75
N ARG A 302 -5.17 -22.39 0.63
CA ARG A 302 -4.00 -23.20 1.00
C ARG A 302 -4.01 -23.55 2.49
N LEU A 303 -4.30 -22.58 3.35
CA LEU A 303 -4.41 -22.81 4.79
C LEU A 303 -5.55 -23.79 5.11
N ALA A 304 -6.71 -23.65 4.50
CA ALA A 304 -7.85 -24.56 4.67
C ALA A 304 -7.53 -26.00 4.22
N LYS A 305 -6.74 -26.17 3.13
CA LYS A 305 -6.23 -27.49 2.73
C LYS A 305 -5.31 -28.08 3.78
N VAL A 306 -4.33 -27.32 4.26
CA VAL A 306 -3.39 -27.77 5.30
C VAL A 306 -4.16 -28.19 6.56
N HIS A 307 -5.11 -27.36 7.00
CA HIS A 307 -6.00 -27.67 8.12
C HIS A 307 -6.78 -28.97 7.91
N ALA A 308 -7.37 -29.15 6.72
CA ALA A 308 -8.10 -30.38 6.39
C ALA A 308 -7.21 -31.63 6.47
N TYR A 309 -5.96 -31.56 6.01
CA TYR A 309 -5.00 -32.67 6.16
C TYR A 309 -4.66 -32.94 7.62
N ILE A 310 -4.38 -31.90 8.41
CA ILE A 310 -4.05 -32.03 9.84
C ILE A 310 -5.21 -32.69 10.60
N ILE A 311 -6.43 -32.17 10.47
CA ILE A 311 -7.62 -32.71 11.15
C ILE A 311 -7.91 -34.15 10.71
N SER A 312 -7.74 -34.44 9.42
CA SER A 312 -7.94 -35.80 8.91
C SER A 312 -6.92 -36.79 9.46
N GLU A 313 -5.65 -36.38 9.59
CA GLU A 313 -4.59 -37.24 10.11
C GLU A 313 -4.75 -37.47 11.61
N LEU A 314 -5.09 -36.42 12.36
CA LEU A 314 -5.48 -36.52 13.77
C LEU A 314 -6.62 -37.53 13.96
N LYS A 315 -7.62 -37.52 13.09
CA LYS A 315 -8.74 -38.48 13.14
C LYS A 315 -8.32 -39.93 12.84
N LYS A 316 -7.34 -40.15 11.95
CA LYS A 316 -6.83 -41.51 11.65
C LYS A 316 -6.02 -42.09 12.80
N GLU A 317 -5.22 -41.27 13.47
CA GLU A 317 -4.34 -41.69 14.58
C GLU A 317 -5.09 -41.98 15.91
N MET A 318 -6.39 -41.72 15.94
CA MET A 318 -7.23 -41.73 17.14
C MET A 318 -7.69 -43.07 17.76
N PRO A 319 -7.26 -44.28 17.33
CA PRO A 319 -7.44 -45.48 18.16
C PRO A 319 -6.44 -45.63 19.32
N SER A 320 -5.31 -44.91 19.34
CA SER A 320 -4.23 -45.11 20.34
C SER A 320 -4.18 -44.00 21.39
N ILE A 321 -4.67 -44.29 22.60
CA ILE A 321 -4.62 -43.40 23.78
C ILE A 321 -3.19 -42.90 24.07
N THR A 322 -2.18 -43.71 23.74
CA THR A 322 -0.76 -43.42 23.98
C THR A 322 -0.18 -42.37 23.02
N ARG A 323 -0.68 -42.27 21.78
CA ARG A 323 -0.23 -41.25 20.80
C ARG A 323 -0.87 -39.87 21.00
N ARG A 324 -2.01 -39.78 21.69
CA ARG A 324 -2.67 -38.50 22.02
C ARG A 324 -1.72 -37.52 22.71
N GLN A 325 -0.94 -38.00 23.68
CA GLN A 325 0.02 -37.18 24.42
C GLN A 325 1.23 -36.76 23.56
N GLN A 326 1.59 -37.57 22.57
CA GLN A 326 2.72 -37.33 21.67
C GLN A 326 2.41 -36.31 20.57
N VAL A 327 1.19 -36.33 20.00
CA VAL A 327 0.80 -35.35 18.98
C VAL A 327 0.53 -33.98 19.60
N LEU A 328 -0.08 -33.96 20.79
CA LEU A 328 -0.26 -32.73 21.57
C LEU A 328 1.08 -32.09 21.94
N SER A 329 2.18 -32.84 22.07
CA SER A 329 3.49 -32.28 22.45
C SER A 329 4.20 -31.53 21.31
N MET A 330 3.82 -31.75 20.04
CA MET A 330 4.59 -31.32 18.87
C MET A 330 4.34 -29.87 18.38
N GLN A 331 3.26 -29.17 18.77
CA GLN A 331 3.05 -27.78 18.36
C GLN A 331 2.56 -26.88 19.50
N ARG A 332 3.39 -25.92 19.92
CA ARG A 332 3.10 -25.00 21.06
C ARG A 332 1.86 -24.12 20.86
N ASN A 333 1.56 -23.69 19.63
CA ASN A 333 0.44 -22.77 19.37
C ASN A 333 -0.89 -23.50 19.09
N ALA A 334 -0.85 -24.72 18.56
CA ALA A 334 -2.06 -25.53 18.32
C ALA A 334 -2.55 -26.24 19.60
N LYS A 335 -1.70 -26.33 20.64
CA LYS A 335 -2.01 -26.97 21.92
C LYS A 335 -3.25 -26.43 22.60
N ASP A 336 -3.43 -25.12 22.64
CA ASP A 336 -4.50 -24.52 23.45
C ASP A 336 -5.87 -24.67 22.79
N GLN A 337 -5.94 -24.52 21.46
CA GLN A 337 -7.20 -24.71 20.72
C GLN A 337 -7.58 -26.20 20.57
N LEU A 338 -6.61 -27.09 20.34
CA LEU A 338 -6.89 -28.52 20.16
C LEU A 338 -7.32 -29.22 21.46
N GLN A 339 -6.92 -28.73 22.63
CA GLN A 339 -7.28 -29.31 23.93
C GLN A 339 -8.79 -29.27 24.22
N HIS A 340 -9.50 -28.27 23.69
CA HIS A 340 -10.94 -28.10 23.92
C HIS A 340 -11.81 -28.86 22.91
N HIS A 341 -11.20 -29.51 21.91
CA HIS A 341 -11.94 -30.18 20.85
C HIS A 341 -11.98 -31.69 21.06
N ASP A 342 -13.18 -32.26 20.89
CA ASP A 342 -13.34 -33.70 20.84
C ASP A 342 -12.91 -34.22 19.48
N PHE A 343 -11.66 -34.69 19.42
CA PHE A 343 -11.05 -35.27 18.23
C PHE A 343 -11.87 -36.45 17.64
N THR A 344 -12.75 -37.10 18.42
CA THR A 344 -13.59 -38.19 17.87
C THR A 344 -14.66 -37.65 16.92
N LYS A 345 -15.01 -36.37 17.03
CA LYS A 345 -15.95 -35.68 16.14
C LYS A 345 -15.30 -35.17 14.86
N PHE A 346 -13.98 -35.32 14.71
CA PHE A 346 -13.30 -34.93 13.48
C PHE A 346 -13.67 -35.82 12.31
N ASN A 347 -13.70 -35.21 11.13
CA ASN A 347 -14.05 -35.87 9.89
C ASN A 347 -12.81 -36.46 9.20
N LEU A 348 -13.00 -37.60 8.54
CA LEU A 348 -11.96 -38.19 7.68
C LEU A 348 -11.72 -37.35 6.44
N ILE A 349 -10.62 -37.64 5.76
CA ILE A 349 -10.27 -36.97 4.51
C ILE A 349 -11.34 -37.20 3.43
N LYS A 350 -11.78 -36.13 2.78
CA LYS A 350 -12.73 -36.16 1.65
C LYS A 350 -12.01 -35.68 0.38
N PRO A 351 -11.47 -36.59 -0.44
CA PRO A 351 -10.70 -36.23 -1.63
C PRO A 351 -11.42 -35.28 -2.57
N ARG A 352 -12.72 -35.50 -2.79
CA ARG A 352 -13.56 -34.63 -3.66
C ARG A 352 -13.56 -33.15 -3.27
N LEU A 353 -13.49 -32.83 -1.97
CA LEU A 353 -13.47 -31.44 -1.52
C LEU A 353 -12.09 -30.82 -1.74
N LEU A 354 -11.01 -31.59 -1.53
CA LEU A 354 -9.64 -31.16 -1.78
C LEU A 354 -9.39 -30.96 -3.27
N GLU A 355 -9.80 -31.91 -4.11
CA GLU A 355 -9.75 -31.82 -5.58
C GLU A 355 -10.50 -30.59 -6.10
N ALA A 356 -11.63 -30.23 -5.48
CA ALA A 356 -12.36 -29.03 -5.86
C ALA A 356 -11.55 -27.75 -5.61
N VAL A 357 -10.81 -27.68 -4.49
CA VAL A 357 -9.92 -26.56 -4.17
C VAL A 357 -8.65 -26.60 -5.04
N ASP A 358 -8.11 -27.77 -5.34
CA ASP A 358 -6.96 -27.90 -6.25
C ASP A 358 -7.28 -27.44 -7.67
N LYS A 359 -8.43 -27.86 -8.19
CA LYS A 359 -8.92 -27.39 -9.49
C LYS A 359 -9.14 -25.88 -9.49
N MET A 360 -9.63 -25.32 -8.38
CA MET A 360 -9.77 -23.88 -8.24
C MET A 360 -8.42 -23.16 -8.30
N LEU A 361 -7.41 -23.65 -7.56
CA LEU A 361 -6.06 -23.09 -7.54
C LEU A 361 -5.38 -23.17 -8.92
N ALA A 362 -5.62 -24.24 -9.68
CA ALA A 362 -4.98 -24.47 -10.97
C ALA A 362 -5.69 -23.78 -12.15
N GLU A 363 -7.03 -23.83 -12.21
CA GLU A 363 -7.80 -23.39 -13.39
C GLU A 363 -8.62 -22.13 -13.13
N ASP A 364 -9.39 -22.08 -12.04
CA ASP A 364 -10.34 -20.99 -11.79
C ASP A 364 -9.60 -19.67 -11.52
N ILE A 365 -8.53 -19.71 -10.71
CA ILE A 365 -7.70 -18.55 -10.37
C ILE A 365 -6.93 -18.02 -11.59
N ALA A 366 -6.39 -18.89 -12.43
CA ALA A 366 -5.69 -18.47 -13.65
C ALA A 366 -6.63 -17.69 -14.59
N ARG A 367 -7.89 -18.10 -14.68
CA ARG A 367 -8.91 -17.39 -15.45
C ARG A 367 -9.27 -16.04 -14.85
N LEU A 368 -9.45 -15.95 -13.54
CA LEU A 368 -9.70 -14.68 -12.85
C LEU A 368 -8.53 -13.70 -13.00
N MET A 369 -7.29 -14.19 -12.89
CA MET A 369 -6.08 -13.38 -13.15
C MET A 369 -6.08 -12.77 -14.55
N ALA A 370 -6.51 -13.51 -15.57
CA ALA A 370 -6.57 -13.01 -16.95
C ALA A 370 -7.65 -11.94 -17.17
N MET A 371 -8.70 -11.92 -16.33
CA MET A 371 -9.78 -10.93 -16.41
C MET A 371 -9.40 -9.59 -15.75
N ILE A 372 -8.53 -9.59 -14.74
CA ILE A 372 -8.18 -8.39 -13.96
C ILE A 372 -7.64 -7.24 -14.86
N PRO A 373 -6.65 -7.45 -15.75
CA PRO A 373 -6.15 -6.37 -16.59
C PRO A 373 -7.22 -5.79 -17.54
N VAL A 374 -8.16 -6.63 -17.98
CA VAL A 374 -9.27 -6.22 -18.84
C VAL A 374 -10.26 -5.36 -18.05
N GLU A 375 -10.63 -5.76 -16.83
CA GLU A 375 -11.52 -4.99 -15.96
C GLU A 375 -10.88 -3.64 -15.55
N GLU A 376 -9.57 -3.61 -15.29
CA GLU A 376 -8.83 -2.38 -15.03
C GLU A 376 -8.77 -1.43 -16.23
N ALA A 377 -8.76 -1.96 -17.46
CA ALA A 377 -8.77 -1.15 -18.67
C ALA A 377 -10.16 -0.60 -19.02
N THR A 378 -11.21 -1.37 -18.73
CA THR A 378 -12.61 -1.01 -19.02
C THR A 378 -13.23 -0.11 -17.95
N SER A 379 -12.76 -0.20 -16.71
CA SER A 379 -13.22 0.66 -15.62
C SER A 379 -12.74 2.10 -15.82
N ASN A 380 -13.63 3.08 -15.60
CA ASN A 380 -13.26 4.50 -15.63
C ASN A 380 -12.13 4.73 -14.63
N LYS A 381 -10.90 4.96 -15.13
CA LYS A 381 -9.70 5.23 -14.32
C LYS A 381 -9.94 6.31 -13.25
N GLU A 382 -10.86 7.23 -13.52
CA GLU A 382 -11.26 8.31 -12.63
C GLU A 382 -12.02 7.88 -11.35
N ALA A 383 -12.78 6.78 -11.39
CA ALA A 383 -13.62 6.36 -10.26
C ALA A 383 -12.86 5.53 -9.20
N ALA A 384 -11.71 4.96 -9.58
CA ALA A 384 -10.91 4.08 -8.73
C ALA A 384 -9.70 4.77 -8.05
N ILE A 385 -9.48 6.07 -8.32
CA ILE A 385 -8.39 6.84 -7.72
C ILE A 385 -8.94 7.58 -6.48
N ILE A 386 -8.21 7.51 -5.38
CA ILE A 386 -8.52 8.30 -4.18
C ILE A 386 -8.29 9.78 -4.51
N ARG A 387 -9.33 10.60 -4.34
CA ARG A 387 -9.31 12.06 -4.58
C ARG A 387 -9.62 12.81 -3.29
N GLY A 388 -9.14 14.05 -3.17
CA GLY A 388 -9.37 14.91 -2.02
C GLY A 388 -8.39 14.70 -0.88
N GLY A 389 -8.36 15.65 0.05
CA GLY A 389 -7.45 15.62 1.19
C GLY A 389 -5.98 15.73 0.75
N ALA A 390 -5.07 15.17 1.54
CA ALA A 390 -3.63 15.28 1.31
C ALA A 390 -3.16 14.61 -0.01
N PHE A 391 -4.04 13.84 -0.64
CA PHE A 391 -3.79 13.16 -1.91
C PHE A 391 -3.84 14.09 -3.14
N ASP A 392 -4.49 15.25 -3.05
CA ASP A 392 -4.60 16.20 -4.18
C ASP A 392 -3.27 16.92 -4.44
N GLY A 393 -2.41 17.07 -3.42
CA GLY A 393 -1.06 17.62 -3.58
C GLY A 393 -0.12 16.71 -4.38
N VAL A 394 -0.33 15.39 -4.31
CA VAL A 394 0.49 14.37 -5.00
C VAL A 394 0.17 14.29 -6.50
N MET A 395 -1.05 14.67 -6.89
CA MET A 395 -1.53 14.59 -8.28
C MET A 395 -1.31 15.88 -9.08
N ASN A 396 -0.86 16.96 -8.43
CA ASN A 396 -0.78 18.28 -9.03
C ASN A 396 0.67 18.70 -9.31
N ASP A 397 1.26 18.15 -10.37
CA ASP A 397 2.40 18.76 -11.09
C ASP A 397 2.07 20.21 -11.54
N ASN A 398 0.77 20.53 -11.63
CA ASN A 398 0.24 21.85 -12.01
C ASN A 398 0.12 22.87 -10.87
N THR A 399 0.47 22.54 -9.63
CA THR A 399 0.54 23.58 -8.57
C THR A 399 1.82 24.36 -8.71
N VAL A 400 1.76 25.69 -8.55
CA VAL A 400 2.90 26.62 -8.71
C VAL A 400 4.11 26.28 -7.81
N PHE A 401 3.91 25.41 -6.82
CA PHE A 401 4.88 25.02 -5.78
C PHE A 401 5.09 23.50 -5.66
N GLY A 402 4.79 22.71 -6.71
CA GLY A 402 4.95 21.25 -6.69
C GLY A 402 6.39 20.76 -6.49
N TYR A 403 6.55 19.59 -5.85
CA TYR A 403 7.84 18.91 -5.63
C TYR A 403 8.62 18.71 -6.94
N LYS A 404 9.95 18.90 -6.90
CA LYS A 404 10.88 19.02 -8.06
C LYS A 404 10.72 20.26 -8.95
N ARG A 405 9.75 21.16 -8.73
CA ARG A 405 9.79 22.47 -9.41
C ARG A 405 11.04 23.25 -9.00
N GLY A 406 11.82 23.68 -9.99
CA GLY A 406 13.03 24.47 -9.78
C GLY A 406 14.34 23.67 -9.78
N GLU A 407 14.31 22.34 -9.84
CA GLU A 407 15.51 21.49 -9.91
C GLU A 407 15.51 20.59 -11.17
N GLY A 408 16.70 20.23 -11.65
CA GLY A 408 16.85 19.44 -12.88
C GLY A 408 16.11 20.04 -14.08
N ILE A 409 15.22 19.26 -14.70
CA ILE A 409 14.45 19.65 -15.90
C ILE A 409 13.39 20.72 -15.62
N ASP A 410 12.91 20.84 -14.39
CA ASP A 410 11.96 21.87 -14.00
C ASP A 410 12.64 23.14 -13.47
N ALA A 411 13.97 23.23 -13.58
CA ALA A 411 14.72 24.44 -13.26
C ALA A 411 14.20 25.64 -14.10
N GLY A 412 13.84 26.73 -13.41
CA GLY A 412 13.25 27.93 -14.01
C GLY A 412 11.80 27.78 -14.50
N SER A 413 11.12 26.67 -14.20
CA SER A 413 9.69 26.52 -14.46
C SER A 413 8.90 27.57 -13.66
N GLY A 414 8.25 28.49 -14.35
CA GLY A 414 7.53 29.63 -13.76
C GLY A 414 8.33 30.93 -13.61
N GLU A 415 9.64 30.93 -13.95
CA GLU A 415 10.40 32.17 -14.08
C GLU A 415 10.03 32.87 -15.41
N PRO A 416 9.95 34.22 -15.43
CA PRO A 416 9.65 34.96 -16.67
C PRO A 416 10.79 34.91 -17.68
N GLU A 417 12.02 34.67 -17.20
CA GLU A 417 13.24 34.62 -17.98
C GLU A 417 13.67 33.17 -18.23
N TRP A 418 14.29 32.91 -19.39
CA TRP A 418 14.72 31.57 -19.75
C TRP A 418 15.90 31.15 -18.88
N ILE A 419 15.79 30.02 -18.16
CA ILE A 419 16.78 29.60 -17.15
C ILE A 419 18.21 29.51 -17.68
N VAL A 420 18.35 29.06 -18.94
CA VAL A 420 19.64 28.90 -19.63
C VAL A 420 20.33 30.25 -19.87
N ALA A 421 19.57 31.36 -19.87
CA ALA A 421 20.13 32.71 -20.02
C ALA A 421 21.13 33.06 -18.90
N LYS A 422 20.97 32.49 -17.70
CA LYS A 422 21.87 32.74 -16.55
C LYS A 422 23.31 32.29 -16.82
N ASP A 423 23.49 31.17 -17.51
CA ASP A 423 24.81 30.59 -17.84
C ASP A 423 25.19 30.74 -19.32
N ARG A 424 24.35 31.41 -20.10
CA ARG A 424 24.50 31.57 -21.55
C ARG A 424 25.87 32.10 -21.98
N TYR A 425 26.45 33.04 -21.23
CA TYR A 425 27.77 33.59 -21.54
C TYR A 425 28.88 32.52 -21.58
N LYS A 426 28.76 31.44 -20.80
CA LYS A 426 29.71 30.31 -20.84
C LYS A 426 29.52 29.46 -22.09
N TYR A 427 28.27 29.26 -22.48
CA TYR A 427 27.92 28.43 -23.63
C TYR A 427 28.22 29.15 -24.95
N ASP A 428 27.99 30.47 -25.01
CA ASP A 428 28.34 31.29 -26.18
C ASP A 428 29.85 31.28 -26.43
N GLN A 429 30.69 31.37 -25.39
CA GLN A 429 32.14 31.25 -25.53
C GLN A 429 32.58 29.89 -26.10
N LEU A 430 31.91 28.81 -25.68
CA LEU A 430 32.17 27.47 -26.22
C LEU A 430 31.67 27.35 -27.65
N PHE A 431 30.47 27.88 -27.95
CA PHE A 431 29.89 27.89 -29.28
C PHE A 431 30.79 28.59 -30.30
N ASP A 432 31.29 29.78 -29.96
CA ASP A 432 32.20 30.55 -30.81
C ASP A 432 33.51 29.80 -31.07
N SER A 433 34.02 29.07 -30.08
CA SER A 433 35.24 28.26 -30.22
C SER A 433 35.11 27.11 -31.23
N LEU A 434 33.87 26.69 -31.53
CA LEU A 434 33.56 25.63 -32.50
C LEU A 434 33.49 26.16 -33.94
N ASN A 435 33.75 27.46 -34.16
CA ASN A 435 33.75 28.14 -35.46
C ASN A 435 32.41 27.97 -36.23
N PRO A 436 31.31 28.55 -35.73
CA PRO A 436 30.01 28.49 -36.40
C PRO A 436 30.07 29.14 -37.78
N ILE A 437 29.35 28.55 -38.74
CA ILE A 437 29.18 29.09 -40.10
C ILE A 437 27.73 29.58 -40.19
N ASP A 438 27.53 30.83 -40.59
CA ASP A 438 26.22 31.49 -40.63
C ASP A 438 25.43 31.40 -39.31
N GLY A 439 26.15 31.44 -38.18
CA GLY A 439 25.56 31.38 -36.84
C GLY A 439 25.07 30.00 -36.40
N LYS A 440 25.45 28.94 -37.13
CA LYS A 440 25.12 27.54 -36.79
C LYS A 440 26.37 26.66 -36.78
N ILE A 441 26.34 25.63 -35.93
CA ILE A 441 27.35 24.55 -35.93
C ILE A 441 26.76 23.26 -36.50
N THR A 442 27.58 22.50 -37.20
CA THR A 442 27.17 21.20 -37.75
C THR A 442 27.01 20.16 -36.65
N GLY A 443 26.12 19.18 -36.84
CA GLY A 443 25.93 18.10 -35.87
C GLY A 443 27.19 17.28 -35.58
N SER A 444 28.14 17.19 -36.52
CA SER A 444 29.46 16.59 -36.26
C SER A 444 30.30 17.41 -35.29
N ALA A 445 30.30 18.74 -35.41
CA ALA A 445 31.05 19.64 -34.53
C ALA A 445 30.44 19.64 -33.12
N ALA A 446 29.12 19.80 -33.03
CA ALA A 446 28.38 19.73 -31.77
C ALA A 446 28.59 18.38 -31.05
N LYS A 447 28.48 17.26 -31.77
CA LYS A 447 28.71 15.92 -31.20
C LYS A 447 30.13 15.76 -30.65
N SER A 448 31.14 16.33 -31.33
CA SER A 448 32.53 16.27 -30.87
C SER A 448 32.72 16.97 -29.52
N GLU A 449 31.97 18.04 -29.27
CA GLU A 449 31.96 18.74 -27.99
C GLU A 449 31.16 17.97 -26.93
N MET A 450 29.95 17.54 -27.27
CA MET A 450 29.06 16.81 -26.36
C MET A 450 29.69 15.53 -25.80
N VAL A 451 30.49 14.81 -26.60
CA VAL A 451 31.17 13.57 -26.16
C VAL A 451 32.21 13.83 -25.06
N LYS A 452 32.74 15.06 -24.94
CA LYS A 452 33.69 15.42 -23.86
C LYS A 452 33.05 15.35 -22.47
N SER A 453 31.72 15.43 -22.37
CA SER A 453 30.97 15.24 -21.12
C SER A 453 31.06 13.82 -20.53
N LYS A 454 31.56 12.85 -21.31
CA LYS A 454 31.67 11.42 -20.94
C LYS A 454 30.33 10.72 -20.67
N LEU A 455 29.21 11.33 -21.07
CA LEU A 455 27.89 10.67 -21.01
C LEU A 455 27.76 9.56 -22.09
N PRO A 456 26.94 8.53 -21.85
CA PRO A 456 26.68 7.49 -22.83
C PRO A 456 26.10 8.04 -24.15
N ASN A 457 26.46 7.45 -25.29
CA ASN A 457 25.96 7.87 -26.61
C ASN A 457 24.43 7.84 -26.72
N SER A 458 23.76 6.93 -26.00
CA SER A 458 22.28 6.88 -25.94
C SER A 458 21.68 8.14 -25.30
N VAL A 459 22.33 8.67 -24.27
CA VAL A 459 21.93 9.89 -23.57
C VAL A 459 22.21 11.12 -24.44
N LEU A 460 23.40 11.20 -25.04
CA LEU A 460 23.75 12.30 -25.95
C LEU A 460 22.84 12.37 -27.17
N GLY A 461 22.43 11.23 -27.72
CA GLY A 461 21.43 11.17 -28.79
C GLY A 461 20.06 11.69 -28.35
N LYS A 462 19.67 11.47 -27.09
CA LYS A 462 18.44 12.02 -26.52
C LYS A 462 18.53 13.54 -26.33
N VAL A 463 19.66 14.04 -25.82
CA VAL A 463 19.92 15.49 -25.72
C VAL A 463 19.85 16.17 -27.08
N TRP A 464 20.51 15.59 -28.11
CA TRP A 464 20.46 16.11 -29.48
C TRP A 464 19.01 16.27 -29.96
N LYS A 465 18.22 15.20 -29.84
CA LYS A 465 16.81 15.21 -30.27
C LYS A 465 15.96 16.26 -29.55
N LEU A 466 16.29 16.57 -28.29
CA LEU A 466 15.59 17.59 -27.50
C LEU A 466 16.08 19.02 -27.81
N SER A 467 17.30 19.17 -28.31
CA SER A 467 17.94 20.49 -28.51
C SER A 467 17.77 21.02 -29.94
N ASP A 468 17.74 20.14 -30.94
CA ASP A 468 17.49 20.45 -32.34
C ASP A 468 15.97 20.68 -32.57
N ILE A 469 15.49 21.89 -32.27
CA ILE A 469 14.06 22.23 -32.20
C ILE A 469 13.48 22.41 -33.60
N ASP A 470 14.20 23.10 -34.48
CA ASP A 470 13.78 23.31 -35.87
C ASP A 470 14.09 22.10 -36.80
N LYS A 471 14.79 21.08 -36.28
CA LYS A 471 15.09 19.79 -36.94
C LYS A 471 15.86 19.95 -38.24
N ASP A 472 16.72 20.96 -38.31
CA ASP A 472 17.53 21.23 -39.49
C ASP A 472 18.86 20.44 -39.49
N GLY A 473 19.15 19.72 -38.39
CA GLY A 473 20.36 18.91 -38.24
C GLY A 473 21.61 19.71 -37.89
N MET A 474 21.46 20.99 -37.57
CA MET A 474 22.48 21.90 -37.07
C MET A 474 22.01 22.44 -35.71
N LEU A 475 22.89 23.14 -35.00
CA LEU A 475 22.50 23.86 -33.78
C LEU A 475 22.91 25.33 -33.91
N ASP A 476 21.97 26.24 -33.67
CA ASP A 476 22.32 27.64 -33.42
C ASP A 476 22.78 27.86 -31.97
N ALA A 477 23.13 29.10 -31.63
CA ALA A 477 23.64 29.44 -30.30
C ALA A 477 22.63 29.13 -29.18
N ASP A 478 21.32 29.33 -29.43
CA ASP A 478 20.27 29.07 -28.44
C ASP A 478 20.08 27.55 -28.23
N GLU A 479 20.07 26.77 -29.31
CA GLU A 479 19.95 25.32 -29.29
C GLU A 479 21.18 24.64 -28.68
N PHE A 480 22.37 25.18 -28.95
CA PHE A 480 23.60 24.71 -28.32
C PHE A 480 23.63 25.00 -26.82
N ALA A 481 23.21 26.20 -26.40
CA ALA A 481 23.09 26.54 -24.99
C ALA A 481 22.10 25.61 -24.27
N LEU A 482 20.97 25.29 -24.90
CA LEU A 482 20.02 24.30 -24.40
C LEU A 482 20.66 22.90 -24.27
N ALA A 483 21.40 22.45 -25.28
CA ALA A 483 22.09 21.16 -25.25
C ALA A 483 23.09 21.06 -24.09
N MET A 484 23.86 22.12 -23.83
CA MET A 484 24.81 22.17 -22.72
C MET A 484 24.10 22.17 -21.36
N HIS A 485 22.98 22.88 -21.25
CA HIS A 485 22.16 22.86 -20.04
C HIS A 485 21.59 21.47 -19.74
N LEU A 486 21.05 20.77 -20.74
CA LEU A 486 20.55 19.40 -20.58
C LEU A 486 21.66 18.39 -20.21
N ILE A 487 22.88 18.58 -20.72
CA ILE A 487 24.03 17.77 -20.31
C ILE A 487 24.34 18.01 -18.83
N ASN A 488 24.35 19.26 -18.37
CA ASN A 488 24.61 19.57 -16.95
C ASN A 488 23.54 18.97 -16.04
N ILE A 489 22.26 19.07 -16.41
CA ILE A 489 21.17 18.42 -15.68
C ILE A 489 21.43 16.91 -15.53
N LYS A 490 21.92 16.25 -16.59
CA LYS A 490 22.23 14.82 -16.52
C LYS A 490 23.51 14.51 -15.75
N LEU A 491 24.48 15.42 -15.71
CA LEU A 491 25.68 15.30 -14.87
C LEU A 491 25.35 15.48 -13.38
N ASP A 492 24.33 16.27 -13.06
CA ASP A 492 23.78 16.45 -11.71
C ASP A 492 22.81 15.31 -11.28
N ASP A 493 22.88 14.18 -11.97
CA ASP A 493 22.12 12.95 -11.71
C ASP A 493 20.58 13.06 -11.86
N HIS A 494 20.11 14.05 -12.64
CA HIS A 494 18.69 14.16 -13.00
C HIS A 494 18.40 13.50 -14.35
N ASP A 495 17.18 12.95 -14.51
CA ASP A 495 16.76 12.32 -15.76
C ASP A 495 16.25 13.33 -16.80
N LEU A 496 16.53 13.03 -18.08
CA LEU A 496 16.06 13.81 -19.22
C LEU A 496 14.59 13.46 -19.56
N PRO A 497 13.75 14.42 -19.97
CA PRO A 497 12.34 14.21 -20.25
C PRO A 497 12.15 13.48 -21.58
N SER A 498 10.97 12.93 -21.85
CA SER A 498 10.66 12.37 -23.18
C SER A 498 10.57 13.45 -24.26
N ASP A 499 10.02 14.61 -23.88
CA ASP A 499 9.74 15.76 -24.73
C ASP A 499 10.19 17.03 -24.02
N LEU A 500 10.59 18.07 -24.77
CA LEU A 500 11.14 19.29 -24.19
C LEU A 500 10.01 20.14 -23.55
N PRO A 501 10.10 20.49 -22.25
CA PRO A 501 9.13 21.37 -21.60
C PRO A 501 9.17 22.80 -22.14
N ASP A 502 8.01 23.47 -22.11
CA ASP A 502 7.80 24.82 -22.67
C ASP A 502 8.73 25.89 -22.09
N HIS A 503 9.05 25.80 -20.80
CA HIS A 503 9.93 26.77 -20.13
C HIS A 503 11.39 26.62 -20.54
N LEU A 504 11.81 25.44 -21.01
CA LEU A 504 13.16 25.20 -21.54
C LEU A 504 13.30 25.56 -23.02
N VAL A 505 12.19 25.77 -23.74
CA VAL A 505 12.24 26.21 -25.15
C VAL A 505 12.85 27.61 -25.23
N PRO A 506 13.93 27.80 -26.02
CA PRO A 506 14.55 29.10 -26.21
C PRO A 506 13.52 30.14 -26.66
N PRO A 507 13.55 31.38 -26.13
CA PRO A 507 12.57 32.41 -26.48
C PRO A 507 12.40 32.65 -27.98
N SER A 508 13.49 32.55 -28.75
CA SER A 508 13.54 32.67 -30.21
C SER A 508 12.79 31.56 -30.96
N LYS A 509 12.62 30.38 -30.35
CA LYS A 509 12.10 29.16 -30.98
C LYS A 509 10.69 28.76 -30.50
N ARG A 510 10.06 29.53 -29.60
CA ARG A 510 8.73 29.22 -29.03
C ARG A 510 7.58 29.13 -30.06
N GLY A 511 7.77 29.60 -31.29
CA GLY A 511 6.80 29.53 -32.39
C GLY A 511 6.92 28.33 -33.33
N PHE A 512 7.94 27.46 -33.18
CA PHE A 512 8.18 26.31 -34.07
C PHE A 512 7.46 25.02 -33.65
N LYS A 513 6.56 25.08 -32.65
CA LYS A 513 5.76 23.92 -32.24
C LYS A 513 4.79 23.51 -33.36
N ALA A 514 4.99 22.31 -33.89
CA ALA A 514 4.00 21.57 -34.67
C ALA A 514 3.05 20.80 -33.76
#